data_AF-A0A2G9TFE5-F1
#
_entry.id   AF-A0A2G9TFE5-F1
#
_cell.length_a   1.000
_cell.length_b   1.000
_cell.length_c   1.000
_cell.angle_alpha   90.00
_cell.angle_beta   90.00
_cell.angle_gamma   90.00
#
_symmetry.space_group_name_H-M   'P 1'
#
loop_
_entity.id
_entity.type
_entity.pdbx_description
1 polymer ?
#
loop_
_entity_poly.entity_id
_entity_poly.type
_entity_poly.pdbx_seq_one_letter_code
_entity_poly.pdbx_strand_id
1 'polypeptide(L)'
;LDEVRQGVERASKLFSTGMASLRALLPLYDTGSGSVYDLRHVGLHTAPNLARWDYHAVHVYLLKWLVQITGDNVLNETADRWIAYSWGRKAKHN
;
A
#
# COMPACT_ATOMS: atom_id res chain seq x y z
N LEU A 1 -26.82 -13.19 -18.76
CA LEU A 1 -25.65 -14.08 -18.50
C LEU A 1 -24.37 -13.47 -19.06
N ASP A 2 -24.36 -12.99 -20.31
CA ASP A 2 -23.17 -12.35 -20.91
C ASP A 2 -22.73 -11.05 -20.24
N GLU A 3 -23.66 -10.18 -19.84
CA GLU A 3 -23.31 -8.93 -19.14
C GLU A 3 -22.64 -9.19 -17.79
N VAL A 4 -23.11 -10.19 -17.03
CA VAL A 4 -22.51 -10.58 -15.74
C VAL A 4 -21.09 -11.09 -15.97
N ARG A 5 -20.90 -11.93 -16.99
CA ARG A 5 -19.57 -12.43 -17.36
C ARG A 5 -18.62 -11.31 -17.76
N GLN A 6 -19.06 -10.38 -18.61
CA GLN A 6 -18.26 -9.21 -18.99
C GLN A 6 -17.93 -8.32 -17.78
N GLY A 7 -18.87 -8.16 -16.85
CA GLY A 7 -18.65 -7.46 -15.59
C GLY A 7 -17.54 -8.10 -14.74
N VAL A 8 -17.56 -9.41 -14.58
CA VAL A 8 -16.54 -10.17 -13.84
C VAL A 8 -15.16 -10.06 -14.51
N GLU A 9 -15.10 -10.22 -15.83
CA GLU A 9 -13.85 -10.09 -16.59
C GLU A 9 -13.24 -8.68 -16.45
N ARG A 10 -14.08 -7.64 -16.53
CA ARG A 10 -13.65 -6.26 -16.32
C ARG A 10 -13.17 -6.00 -14.89
N ALA A 11 -13.88 -6.50 -13.89
CA ALA A 11 -13.49 -6.36 -12.48
C ALA A 11 -12.14 -7.04 -12.21
N SER A 12 -11.96 -8.26 -12.72
CA SER A 12 -10.70 -9.00 -12.61
C SER A 12 -9.53 -8.25 -13.25
N LYS A 13 -9.74 -7.65 -14.44
CA LYS A 13 -8.73 -6.83 -15.12
C LYS A 13 -8.37 -5.59 -14.31
N LEU A 14 -9.36 -4.85 -13.81
CA LEU A 14 -9.12 -3.63 -13.02
C LEU A 14 -8.39 -3.95 -11.72
N PHE A 15 -8.78 -5.02 -11.02
CA PHE A 15 -8.11 -5.47 -9.81
C PHE A 15 -6.65 -5.83 -10.09
N SER A 16 -6.39 -6.62 -11.13
CA SER A 16 -5.03 -7.03 -11.52
C SER A 16 -4.14 -5.83 -11.87
N THR A 17 -4.67 -4.87 -12.63
CA THR A 17 -3.96 -3.62 -12.93
C THR A 17 -3.71 -2.80 -11.67
N GLY A 18 -4.71 -2.68 -10.79
CA GLY A 18 -4.58 -1.98 -9.51
C GLY A 18 -3.51 -2.59 -8.61
N MET A 19 -3.45 -3.92 -8.51
CA MET A 19 -2.42 -4.64 -7.76
C MET A 19 -1.03 -4.42 -8.33
N ALA A 20 -0.88 -4.38 -9.67
CA ALA A 20 0.39 -4.06 -10.30
C ALA A 20 0.86 -2.63 -10.00
N SER A 21 -0.05 -1.66 -10.10
CA SER A 21 0.24 -0.27 -9.72
C SER A 21 0.57 -0.13 -8.24
N LEU A 22 -0.17 -0.80 -7.36
CA LEU A 22 0.07 -0.79 -5.92
C LEU A 22 1.48 -1.28 -5.61
N ARG A 23 1.89 -2.45 -6.11
CA ARG A 23 3.25 -2.97 -5.91
C ARG A 23 4.33 -1.99 -6.36
N ALA A 24 4.15 -1.38 -7.52
CA ALA A 24 5.14 -0.46 -8.08
C ALA A 24 5.25 0.85 -7.28
N LEU A 25 4.14 1.37 -6.76
CA LEU A 25 4.08 2.68 -6.11
C LEU A 25 4.19 2.62 -4.59
N LEU A 26 3.93 1.46 -3.96
CA LEU A 26 3.93 1.31 -2.50
C LEU A 26 5.23 1.81 -1.83
N PRO A 27 6.44 1.61 -2.40
CA PRO A 27 7.67 2.16 -1.81
C PRO A 27 7.65 3.69 -1.66
N LEU A 28 6.94 4.42 -2.52
CA LEU A 28 6.82 5.88 -2.42
C LEU A 28 6.00 6.33 -1.20
N TYR A 29 5.25 5.41 -0.59
CA TYR A 29 4.48 5.69 0.61
C TYR A 29 5.27 5.41 1.91
N ASP A 30 6.43 4.76 1.83
CA ASP A 30 7.25 4.37 2.98
C ASP A 30 8.28 5.46 3.32
N THR A 31 8.26 5.96 4.56
CA THR A 31 9.22 6.99 5.01
C THR A 31 10.42 6.42 5.76
N GLY A 32 10.51 5.10 5.92
CA GLY A 32 11.51 4.45 6.76
C GLY A 32 11.18 4.47 8.26
N SER A 33 10.11 5.15 8.69
CA SER A 33 9.66 5.16 10.09
C SER A 33 8.15 5.38 10.24
N GLY A 34 7.39 5.18 9.15
CA GLY A 34 5.97 5.44 9.03
C GLY A 34 5.54 5.40 7.57
N SER A 35 4.39 5.98 7.27
CA SER A 35 3.91 6.14 5.89
C SER A 35 3.40 7.54 5.60
N VAL A 36 3.36 7.94 4.33
CA VAL A 36 2.60 9.14 3.89
C VAL A 36 1.16 8.79 3.55
N TYR A 37 0.26 9.77 3.64
CA TYR A 37 -1.14 9.65 3.28
C TYR A 37 -1.35 9.74 1.76
N ASP A 38 -0.55 10.57 1.09
CA ASP A 38 -0.64 10.81 -0.35
C ASP A 38 0.73 11.19 -0.95
N LEU A 39 0.81 11.19 -2.28
CA LEU A 39 2.00 11.55 -3.04
C LEU A 39 2.04 13.04 -3.44
N ARG A 40 1.39 13.95 -2.70
CA ARG A 40 1.42 15.40 -3.04
C ARG A 40 2.82 15.97 -3.08
N HIS A 41 3.73 15.42 -2.29
CA HIS A 41 5.11 15.85 -2.26
C HIS A 41 5.87 15.49 -3.55
N VAL A 42 5.46 14.41 -4.23
CA VAL A 42 5.96 14.02 -5.55
C VAL A 42 5.39 14.93 -6.64
N GLY A 43 4.07 15.14 -6.65
CA GLY A 43 3.39 15.85 -7.74
C GLY A 43 3.43 17.37 -7.64
N LEU A 44 3.43 17.92 -6.43
CA LEU A 44 3.34 19.37 -6.17
C LEU A 44 4.62 19.95 -5.57
N HIS A 45 5.67 19.13 -5.37
CA HIS A 45 6.93 19.54 -4.75
C HIS A 45 6.75 20.24 -3.38
N THR A 46 5.78 19.76 -2.60
CA THR A 46 5.50 20.22 -1.23
C THR A 46 6.05 19.26 -0.19
N ALA A 47 5.98 19.62 1.09
CA ALA A 47 6.35 18.71 2.18
C ALA A 47 5.46 17.43 2.17
N PRO A 48 6.00 16.26 2.56
CA PRO A 48 5.22 15.03 2.68
C PRO A 48 4.04 15.17 3.62
N ASN A 49 2.85 14.74 3.15
CA ASN A 49 1.68 14.62 4.00
C ASN A 49 1.78 13.30 4.78
N LEU A 50 2.43 13.33 5.95
CA LEU A 50 2.59 12.14 6.78
C LEU A 50 1.24 11.60 7.24
N ALA A 51 1.04 10.29 7.12
CA ALA A 51 -0.12 9.63 7.68
C ALA A 51 -0.04 9.70 9.22
N ARG A 52 -1.13 10.11 9.85
CA ARG A 52 -1.30 9.95 11.31
C ARG A 52 -1.29 8.45 11.65
N TRP A 53 -0.97 8.12 12.90
CA TRP A 53 -0.80 6.72 13.33
C TRP A 53 -2.06 5.84 13.14
N ASP A 54 -3.25 6.42 13.27
CA ASP A 54 -4.52 5.76 12.95
C ASP A 54 -4.63 5.43 11.44
N TYR A 55 -4.27 6.37 10.55
CA TYR A 55 -4.19 6.10 9.12
C TYR A 55 -3.08 5.10 8.76
N HIS A 56 -1.93 5.16 9.44
CA HIS A 56 -0.86 4.17 9.26
C HIS A 56 -1.34 2.75 9.60
N ALA A 57 -2.10 2.61 10.70
CA ALA A 57 -2.72 1.33 11.08
C ALA A 57 -3.74 0.86 10.04
N VAL A 58 -4.54 1.77 9.46
CA VAL A 58 -5.44 1.45 8.34
C VAL A 58 -4.65 0.92 7.14
N HIS A 59 -3.52 1.54 6.79
CA HIS A 59 -2.71 1.04 5.68
C HIS A 59 -2.20 -0.38 5.92
N VAL A 60 -1.68 -0.66 7.13
CA VAL A 60 -1.23 -2.01 7.53
C VAL A 60 -2.37 -3.02 7.41
N TYR A 61 -3.55 -2.68 7.94
CA TYR A 61 -4.73 -3.54 7.87
C TYR A 61 -5.11 -3.88 6.43
N LEU A 62 -5.17 -2.87 5.55
CA LEU A 62 -5.51 -3.07 4.13
C LEU A 62 -4.46 -3.91 3.42
N LEU A 63 -3.16 -3.70 3.67
CA LEU A 63 -2.10 -4.54 3.09
C LEU A 63 -2.23 -5.99 3.55
N LYS A 64 -2.42 -6.26 4.85
CA LYS A 64 -2.60 -7.62 5.36
C LYS A 64 -3.85 -8.29 4.81
N TRP A 65 -4.94 -7.55 4.64
CA TRP A 65 -6.15 -8.05 4.00
C TRP A 65 -5.91 -8.43 2.53
N LEU A 66 -5.21 -7.59 1.76
CA LEU A 66 -4.83 -7.91 0.38
C LEU A 66 -3.92 -9.14 0.31
N VAL A 67 -2.97 -9.30 1.25
CA VAL A 67 -2.11 -10.47 1.34
C VAL A 67 -2.93 -11.75 1.56
N GLN A 68 -3.96 -11.72 2.42
CA GLN A 68 -4.83 -12.88 2.64
C GLN A 68 -5.55 -13.35 1.37
N ILE A 69 -5.88 -12.43 0.47
CA ILE A 69 -6.61 -12.73 -0.78
C ILE A 69 -5.65 -13.12 -1.90
N THR A 70 -4.45 -12.53 -1.94
CA THR A 70 -3.57 -12.59 -3.11
C THR A 70 -2.28 -13.40 -2.89
N GLY A 71 -1.87 -13.62 -1.64
CA GLY A 71 -0.58 -14.23 -1.31
C GLY A 71 0.64 -13.38 -1.69
N ASP A 72 0.46 -12.07 -1.90
CA ASP A 72 1.52 -11.17 -2.38
C ASP A 72 2.60 -10.92 -1.32
N ASN A 73 3.77 -11.52 -1.51
CA ASN A 73 4.89 -11.41 -0.57
C ASN A 73 5.44 -9.98 -0.44
N VAL A 74 5.43 -9.18 -1.52
CA VAL A 74 5.97 -7.80 -1.49
C VAL A 74 5.10 -6.92 -0.59
N LEU A 75 3.77 -7.09 -0.68
CA LEU A 75 2.85 -6.41 0.21
C LEU A 75 3.01 -6.90 1.66
N ASN A 76 3.23 -8.20 1.86
CA ASN A 76 3.40 -8.78 3.18
C ASN A 76 4.65 -8.25 3.90
N GLU A 77 5.80 -8.23 3.21
CA GLU A 77 7.06 -7.69 3.73
C GLU A 77 6.93 -6.20 4.06
N THR A 78 6.21 -5.44 3.24
CA THR A 78 5.95 -4.02 3.52
C THR A 78 5.04 -3.85 4.73
N ALA A 79 3.98 -4.64 4.84
CA ALA A 79 3.08 -4.61 6.00
C ALA A 79 3.83 -4.96 7.30
N ASP A 80 4.69 -5.97 7.29
CA ASP A 80 5.50 -6.35 8.46
C ASP A 80 6.47 -5.25 8.88
N ARG A 81 7.09 -4.59 7.90
CA ARG A 81 7.94 -3.43 8.15
C ARG A 81 7.16 -2.25 8.74
N TRP A 82 5.94 -2.00 8.26
CA TRP A 82 5.08 -0.93 8.78
C TRP A 82 4.53 -1.24 10.18
N ILE A 83 4.22 -2.51 10.49
CA ILE A 83 3.93 -2.94 11.86
C ILE A 83 5.11 -2.62 12.78
N ALA A 84 6.34 -2.92 12.35
CA ALA A 84 7.53 -2.62 13.12
C ALA A 84 7.71 -1.10 13.40
N TYR A 85 7.33 -0.22 12.47
CA TYR A 85 7.36 1.23 12.69
C TYR A 85 6.45 1.68 13.83
N SER A 86 5.30 1.01 13.99
CA SER A 86 4.36 1.27 15.09
C SER A 86 4.98 0.98 16.47
N TRP A 87 6.08 0.22 16.52
CA TRP A 87 6.84 -0.10 17.74
C TRP A 87 8.16 0.69 17.82
N GLY A 88 8.27 1.79 17.08
CA GLY A 88 9.42 2.68 17.09
C GLY A 88 10.64 2.19 16.31
N ARG A 89 10.53 1.06 15.58
CA ARG A 89 11.61 0.62 14.69
C ARG A 89 11.71 1.55 13.48
N LYS A 90 12.91 1.67 12.94
CA LYS A 90 13.19 2.44 11.72
C LYS A 90 13.95 1.58 10.73
N ALA A 91 13.81 1.90 9.44
CA ALA A 91 14.65 1.33 8.40
C ALA A 91 16.13 1.62 8.69
N LYS A 92 17.01 0.71 8.27
CA LYS A 92 18.45 0.89 8.42
C LYS A 92 18.91 2.12 7.62
N HIS A 93 19.79 2.91 8.22
CA HIS A 93 20.51 3.97 7.53
C HIS A 93 21.89 3.47 7.09
N ASN A 94 22.46 4.08 6.06
CA ASN A 94 23.83 3.86 5.61
C ASN A 94 24.85 4.61 6.48
#